data_AF-A0A7R6H3R1-F1
#
_entry.id   AF-A0A7R6H3R1-F1
#
_cell.length_a   1.000
_cell.length_b   1.000
_cell.length_c   1.000
_cell.angle_alpha   90.00
_cell.angle_beta   90.00
_cell.angle_gamma   90.00
#
_symmetry.space_group_name_H-M   'P 1'
#
loop_
_entity.id
_entity.type
_entity.pdbx_description
1 polymer ?
#
loop_
_entity_poly.entity_id
_entity_poly.type
_entity_poly.pdbx_seq_one_letter_code
_entity_poly.pdbx_strand_id
1 'polypeptide(L)'
;MNTKQIAKDTAKMLQSYLTYQAVRTVSAQINETNPYVAAWLHRFSTKERIQDGEAYIEQLFLEKPELALRIMTVRQHLAEEVTEFLPEMVSTGIMQANMEHRRQHLERITQLDLSNPSTEEQPTSDNSSDETSSENS
;
A
#
# COMPACT_ATOMS: atom_id res chain seq x y z
N MET A 1 11.85 -19.83 2.45
CA MET A 1 11.87 -18.42 1.98
C MET A 1 13.28 -17.89 2.10
N ASN A 2 13.84 -17.25 1.05
CA ASN A 2 15.15 -16.60 1.16
C ASN A 2 14.97 -15.18 1.70
N THR A 3 14.79 -15.06 3.02
CA THR A 3 14.55 -13.78 3.72
C THR A 3 15.66 -12.77 3.49
N LYS A 4 16.90 -13.23 3.35
CA LYS A 4 18.06 -12.39 3.03
C LYS A 4 17.96 -11.76 1.65
N GLN A 5 17.50 -12.50 0.65
CA GLN A 5 17.33 -11.96 -0.71
C GLN A 5 16.19 -10.94 -0.74
N ILE A 6 15.05 -11.26 -0.10
CA ILE A 6 13.92 -10.34 0.03
C ILE A 6 14.35 -9.04 0.70
N ALA A 7 15.10 -9.10 1.80
CA ALA A 7 15.59 -7.90 2.48
C ALA A 7 16.49 -7.03 1.58
N LYS A 8 17.35 -7.64 0.76
CA LYS A 8 18.19 -6.91 -0.20
C LYS A 8 17.36 -6.22 -1.28
N ASP A 9 16.38 -6.90 -1.83
CA ASP A 9 15.53 -6.36 -2.89
C ASP A 9 14.64 -5.23 -2.35
N THR A 10 14.11 -5.39 -1.13
CA THR A 10 13.39 -4.32 -0.42
C THR A 10 14.28 -3.11 -0.17
N ALA A 11 15.53 -3.30 0.24
CA ALA A 11 16.48 -2.20 0.44
C ALA A 11 16.73 -1.42 -0.86
N LYS A 12 16.89 -2.11 -2.00
CA LYS A 12 17.04 -1.45 -3.31
C LYS A 12 15.80 -0.65 -3.72
N MET A 13 14.61 -1.20 -3.47
CA MET A 13 13.36 -0.49 -3.72
C MET A 13 13.28 0.79 -2.88
N LEU A 14 13.65 0.69 -1.59
CA LEU A 14 13.66 1.84 -0.68
C LEU A 14 14.69 2.89 -1.12
N GLN A 15 15.89 2.50 -1.54
CA GLN A 15 16.91 3.42 -2.08
C GLN A 15 16.40 4.17 -3.32
N SER A 16 15.72 3.48 -4.23
CA SER A 16 15.13 4.11 -5.43
C SER A 16 14.00 5.07 -5.05
N TYR A 17 13.15 4.69 -4.09
CA TYR A 17 12.09 5.56 -3.60
C TYR A 17 12.61 6.80 -2.87
N LEU A 18 13.66 6.67 -2.05
CA LEU A 18 14.29 7.81 -1.38
C LEU A 18 14.99 8.72 -2.40
N THR A 19 15.54 8.17 -3.48
CA THR A 19 16.06 8.97 -4.60
C THR A 19 14.95 9.79 -5.26
N TYR A 20 13.78 9.19 -5.52
CA TYR A 20 12.60 9.92 -6.00
C TYR A 20 12.17 11.05 -5.03
N GLN A 21 12.11 10.77 -3.73
CA GLN A 21 11.77 11.81 -2.75
C GLN A 21 12.82 12.94 -2.71
N ALA A 22 14.10 12.61 -2.82
CA ALA A 22 15.16 13.61 -2.91
C ALA A 22 15.01 14.51 -4.16
N VAL A 23 14.68 13.93 -5.33
CA VAL A 23 14.39 14.69 -6.55
C VAL A 23 13.24 15.67 -6.33
N ARG A 24 12.15 15.25 -5.68
CA ARG A 24 11.01 16.13 -5.36
C ARG A 24 11.39 17.27 -4.43
N THR A 25 12.13 16.97 -3.36
CA THR A 25 12.62 17.96 -2.41
C THR A 25 13.53 18.99 -3.08
N VAL A 26 14.50 18.52 -3.87
CA VAL A 26 15.41 19.40 -4.62
C VAL A 26 14.65 20.23 -5.65
N SER A 27 13.69 19.63 -6.38
CA SER A 27 12.88 20.35 -7.35
C SER A 27 12.04 21.45 -6.69
N ALA A 28 11.49 21.22 -5.51
CA ALA A 28 10.73 22.24 -4.76
C ALA A 28 11.64 23.41 -4.34
N GLN A 29 12.80 23.12 -3.76
CA GLN A 29 13.79 24.13 -3.36
C GLN A 29 14.32 24.95 -4.56
N ILE A 30 14.56 24.28 -5.70
CA ILE A 30 15.00 24.96 -6.92
C ILE A 30 13.87 25.78 -7.51
N ASN A 31 12.60 25.37 -7.40
CA ASN A 31 11.50 26.15 -7.95
C ASN A 31 11.38 27.55 -7.32
N GLU A 32 11.77 27.69 -6.05
CA GLU A 32 11.81 28.98 -5.34
C GLU A 32 12.94 29.90 -5.82
N THR A 33 14.05 29.34 -6.30
CA THR A 33 15.29 30.08 -6.61
C THR A 33 15.56 30.21 -8.11
N ASN A 34 15.19 29.19 -8.89
CA ASN A 34 15.34 29.10 -10.32
C ASN A 34 14.26 28.19 -10.96
N PRO A 35 13.07 28.75 -11.27
CA PRO A 35 11.96 28.01 -11.85
C PRO A 35 12.28 27.30 -13.17
N TYR A 36 13.19 27.86 -13.99
CA TYR A 36 13.58 27.24 -15.27
C TYR A 36 14.31 25.92 -15.08
N VAL A 37 15.22 25.86 -14.09
CA VAL A 37 15.95 24.63 -13.77
C VAL A 37 15.01 23.60 -13.15
N ALA A 38 14.08 24.02 -12.29
CA ALA A 38 13.06 23.13 -11.74
C ALA A 38 12.18 22.51 -12.83
N ALA A 39 11.71 23.33 -13.78
CA ALA A 39 10.93 22.84 -14.92
C ALA A 39 11.73 21.88 -15.81
N TRP A 40 13.02 22.11 -16.00
CA TRP A 40 13.91 21.19 -16.71
C TRP A 40 14.03 19.85 -15.96
N LEU A 41 14.29 19.88 -14.65
CA LEU A 41 14.44 18.67 -13.83
C LEU A 41 13.16 17.84 -13.82
N HIS A 42 12.01 18.51 -13.75
CA HIS A 42 10.71 17.86 -13.88
C HIS A 42 10.58 17.14 -15.23
N ARG A 43 10.89 17.82 -16.36
CA ARG A 43 10.82 17.21 -17.70
C ARG A 43 11.77 16.02 -17.85
N PHE A 44 13.01 16.16 -17.37
CA PHE A 44 13.98 15.06 -17.34
C PHE A 44 13.41 13.85 -16.57
N SER A 45 12.88 14.09 -15.37
CA SER A 45 12.33 13.03 -14.50
C SER A 45 11.05 12.37 -15.04
N THR A 46 10.29 13.06 -15.90
CA THR A 46 9.13 12.45 -16.58
C THR A 46 9.52 11.53 -17.73
N LYS A 47 10.68 11.76 -18.35
CA LYS A 47 11.18 10.99 -19.49
C LYS A 47 11.99 9.78 -18.99
N GLU A 48 12.94 10.02 -18.10
CA GLU A 48 13.71 9.01 -17.41
C GLU A 48 12.96 8.61 -16.13
N ARG A 49 12.12 7.57 -16.21
CA ARG A 49 11.36 7.07 -15.07
C ARG A 49 12.31 6.68 -13.92
N ILE A 50 12.06 7.22 -12.73
CA ILE A 50 12.79 6.90 -11.48
C ILE A 50 12.33 5.53 -10.94
N GLN A 51 12.38 4.50 -11.78
CA GLN A 51 12.16 3.11 -11.36
C GLN A 51 13.43 2.53 -10.76
N ASP A 52 14.58 2.90 -11.33
CA ASP A 52 15.91 2.61 -10.80
C ASP A 52 16.58 3.93 -10.44
N GLY A 53 16.78 4.14 -9.12
CA GLY A 53 17.37 5.36 -8.60
C GLY A 53 18.83 5.57 -9.02
N GLU A 54 19.61 4.50 -9.18
CA GLU A 54 21.01 4.62 -9.56
C GLU A 54 21.13 4.95 -11.05
N ALA A 55 20.39 4.25 -11.91
CA ALA A 55 20.37 4.53 -13.35
C ALA A 55 19.90 5.98 -13.63
N TYR A 56 18.93 6.48 -12.86
CA TYR A 56 18.48 7.86 -12.94
C TYR A 56 19.61 8.86 -12.60
N ILE A 57 20.39 8.60 -11.55
CA ILE A 57 21.52 9.47 -11.16
C ILE A 57 22.63 9.43 -12.21
N GLU A 58 22.95 8.26 -12.77
CA GLU A 58 23.93 8.13 -13.85
C GLU A 58 23.54 8.97 -15.07
N GLN A 59 22.28 8.87 -15.52
CA GLN A 59 21.75 9.70 -16.61
C GLN A 59 21.79 11.19 -16.26
N LEU A 60 21.43 11.56 -15.02
CA LEU A 60 21.45 12.95 -14.59
C LEU A 60 22.86 13.52 -14.53
N PHE A 61 23.87 12.71 -14.20
CA PHE A 61 25.28 13.12 -14.23
C PHE A 61 25.74 13.51 -15.65
N LEU A 62 25.20 12.86 -16.68
CA LEU A 62 25.55 13.18 -18.07
C LEU A 62 25.01 14.55 -18.50
N GLU A 63 23.85 14.96 -17.98
CA GLU A 63 23.21 16.22 -18.39
C GLU A 63 23.51 17.38 -17.42
N LYS A 64 23.40 17.16 -16.10
CA LYS A 64 23.61 18.17 -15.05
C LYS A 64 24.25 17.57 -13.78
N PRO A 65 25.59 17.45 -13.75
CA PRO A 65 26.34 16.89 -12.62
C PRO A 65 26.01 17.53 -11.25
N GLU A 66 25.88 18.84 -11.20
CA GLU A 66 25.58 19.58 -9.96
C GLU A 66 24.23 19.19 -9.35
N LEU A 67 23.22 18.90 -10.18
CA LEU A 67 21.93 18.43 -9.70
C LEU A 67 22.01 17.00 -9.17
N ALA A 68 22.76 16.14 -9.85
CA ALA A 68 23.00 14.77 -9.39
C ALA A 68 23.67 14.76 -8.01
N LEU A 69 24.74 15.55 -7.83
CA LEU A 69 25.43 15.71 -6.54
C LEU A 69 24.48 16.21 -5.44
N ARG A 70 23.68 17.23 -5.74
CA ARG A 70 22.69 17.75 -4.77
C ARG A 70 21.67 16.68 -4.37
N ILE A 71 21.17 15.89 -5.32
CA ILE A 71 20.22 14.80 -5.05
C ILE A 71 20.89 13.71 -4.22
N MET A 72 22.16 13.38 -4.49
CA MET A 72 22.92 12.40 -3.69
C MET A 72 23.04 12.82 -2.22
N THR A 73 23.35 14.09 -1.96
CA THR A 73 23.40 14.61 -0.58
C THR A 73 22.02 14.54 0.09
N VAL A 74 20.97 14.98 -0.60
CA VAL A 74 19.61 14.99 -0.05
C VAL A 74 19.10 13.57 0.19
N ARG A 75 19.32 12.61 -0.73
CA ARG A 75 18.85 11.22 -0.54
C ARG A 75 19.58 10.52 0.62
N GLN A 76 20.87 10.83 0.82
CA GLN A 76 21.62 10.31 1.96
C GLN A 76 21.04 10.85 3.27
N HIS A 77 20.85 12.16 3.36
CA HIS A 77 20.26 12.78 4.55
C HIS A 77 18.86 12.22 4.83
N LEU A 78 18.00 12.08 3.81
CA LEU A 78 16.68 11.46 3.99
C LEU A 78 16.80 10.02 4.52
N ALA A 79 17.75 9.22 4.03
CA ALA A 79 17.95 7.86 4.52
C ALA A 79 18.36 7.84 6.00
N GLU A 80 19.28 8.71 6.40
CA GLU A 80 19.73 8.84 7.79
C GLU A 80 18.57 9.23 8.72
N GLU A 81 17.72 10.18 8.30
CA GLU A 81 16.61 10.67 9.13
C GLU A 81 15.42 9.72 9.19
N VAL A 82 15.09 8.99 8.11
CA VAL A 82 13.82 8.24 8.08
C VAL A 82 13.95 6.77 8.42
N THR A 83 15.13 6.16 8.22
CA THR A 83 15.26 4.69 8.25
C THR A 83 15.10 4.09 9.64
N GLU A 84 15.37 4.84 10.70
CA GLU A 84 15.18 4.37 12.08
C GLU A 84 13.71 4.13 12.43
N PHE A 85 12.78 4.85 11.79
CA PHE A 85 11.35 4.75 12.05
C PHE A 85 10.65 3.66 11.22
N LEU A 86 11.21 3.28 10.07
CA LEU A 86 10.57 2.39 9.11
C LEU A 86 10.22 0.99 9.66
N PRO A 87 11.06 0.31 10.46
CA PRO A 87 10.74 -1.05 10.92
C PRO A 87 9.43 -1.12 11.71
N GLU A 88 9.24 -0.17 12.63
CA GLU A 88 8.04 -0.10 13.46
C GLU A 88 6.82 0.32 12.64
N MET A 89 6.96 1.37 11.82
CA MET A 89 5.87 1.87 10.97
C MET A 89 5.37 0.81 9.98
N VAL A 90 6.27 0.04 9.38
CA VAL A 90 5.91 -1.03 8.43
C VAL A 90 5.21 -2.17 9.16
N SER A 91 5.77 -2.63 10.27
CA SER A 91 5.22 -3.79 11.00
C SER A 91 3.84 -3.49 11.59
N THR A 92 3.72 -2.36 12.29
CA THR A 92 2.44 -1.92 12.88
C THR A 92 1.42 -1.54 11.83
N GLY A 93 1.84 -0.87 10.75
CA GLY A 93 0.96 -0.48 9.64
C GLY A 93 0.36 -1.71 8.94
N ILE A 94 1.17 -2.74 8.66
CA ILE A 94 0.68 -3.99 8.07
C ILE A 94 -0.27 -4.70 9.04
N MET A 95 0.06 -4.74 10.34
CA MET A 95 -0.82 -5.35 11.35
C MET A 95 -2.19 -4.67 11.40
N GLN A 96 -2.22 -3.33 11.45
CA GLN A 96 -3.45 -2.54 11.46
C GLN A 96 -4.26 -2.72 10.17
N ALA A 97 -3.63 -2.62 9.00
CA ALA A 97 -4.29 -2.82 7.72
C ALA A 97 -4.90 -4.23 7.61
N ASN A 98 -4.19 -5.26 8.08
CA ASN A 98 -4.70 -6.63 8.08
C ASN A 98 -5.91 -6.81 9.02
N MET A 99 -5.91 -6.18 10.20
CA MET A 99 -7.07 -6.20 11.09
C MET A 99 -8.28 -5.55 10.44
N GLU A 100 -8.08 -4.42 9.78
CA GLU A 100 -9.14 -3.68 9.09
C GLU A 100 -9.71 -4.48 7.91
N HIS A 101 -8.86 -5.10 7.09
CA HIS A 101 -9.33 -5.97 6.00
C HIS A 101 -10.14 -7.17 6.52
N ARG A 102 -9.74 -7.76 7.66
CA ARG A 102 -10.48 -8.86 8.30
C ARG A 102 -11.84 -8.39 8.82
N ARG A 103 -11.90 -7.22 9.47
CA ARG A 103 -13.16 -6.61 9.94
C ARG A 103 -14.12 -6.39 8.77
N GLN A 104 -13.67 -5.73 7.70
CA GLN A 104 -14.48 -5.47 6.51
C GLN A 104 -14.95 -6.76 5.83
N HIS A 105 -14.11 -7.80 5.82
CA HIS A 105 -14.49 -9.10 5.25
C HIS A 105 -15.62 -9.76 6.06
N LEU A 106 -15.52 -9.73 7.38
CA LEU A 106 -16.55 -10.26 8.27
C LEU A 106 -17.88 -9.53 8.07
N GLU A 107 -17.86 -8.19 7.98
CA GLU A 107 -19.06 -7.39 7.73
C GLU A 107 -19.74 -7.73 6.41
N ARG A 108 -18.95 -7.99 5.35
CA ARG A 108 -19.51 -8.41 4.07
C ARG A 108 -20.16 -9.79 4.13
N ILE A 109 -19.55 -10.74 4.85
CA ILE A 109 -20.12 -12.08 5.01
C ILE A 109 -21.43 -12.02 5.81
N THR A 110 -21.45 -11.30 6.94
CA THR A 110 -22.65 -11.22 7.78
C THR A 110 -23.81 -10.48 7.12
N GLN A 111 -23.54 -9.49 6.27
CA GLN A 111 -24.57 -8.82 5.45
C GLN A 111 -25.16 -9.76 4.39
N LEU A 112 -24.35 -10.65 3.80
CA LEU A 112 -24.83 -11.65 2.83
C LEU A 112 -25.70 -12.71 3.51
N ASP A 113 -25.35 -13.16 4.71
CA ASP A 113 -26.17 -14.10 5.50
C ASP A 113 -27.52 -13.48 5.93
N LEU A 114 -27.57 -12.19 6.29
CA LEU A 114 -28.83 -11.50 6.60
C LEU A 114 -29.71 -11.25 5.36
N SER A 115 -29.09 -11.15 4.18
CA SER A 115 -29.80 -10.94 2.91
C SER A 115 -30.30 -12.24 2.28
N ASN A 116 -29.91 -13.39 2.84
CA ASN A 116 -30.38 -14.71 2.43
C ASN A 116 -31.23 -15.30 3.57
N PRO A 117 -32.46 -14.81 3.81
CA PRO A 117 -33.37 -15.49 4.71
C PRO A 117 -33.66 -16.85 4.10
N SER A 118 -33.04 -17.90 4.66
CA SER A 118 -33.43 -19.27 4.40
C SER A 118 -34.95 -19.34 4.45
N THR A 119 -35.56 -19.66 3.31
CA THR A 119 -36.97 -19.99 3.24
C THR A 119 -37.12 -21.29 4.02
N GLU A 120 -37.41 -21.19 5.31
CA GLU A 120 -37.95 -22.31 6.08
C GLU A 120 -39.38 -22.54 5.58
N GLU A 121 -39.50 -23.38 4.54
CA GLU A 121 -40.77 -23.97 4.15
C GLU A 121 -41.29 -24.81 5.31
N GLN A 122 -42.26 -24.27 6.07
CA GLN A 122 -43.14 -25.07 6.90
C GLN A 122 -44.07 -25.89 5.97
N PRO A 123 -44.11 -27.22 6.06
CA PRO A 123 -45.26 -27.94 5.54
C PRO A 123 -46.37 -27.88 6.60
N THR A 124 -47.29 -26.93 6.44
CA THR A 124 -48.65 -27.09 6.94
C THR A 124 -49.35 -28.11 6.05
N SER A 125 -49.79 -29.22 6.62
CA SER A 125 -50.71 -30.15 5.95
C SER A 125 -51.64 -30.70 7.02
N ASP A 126 -52.68 -29.92 7.30
CA ASP A 126 -53.92 -30.42 7.88
C ASP A 126 -54.59 -31.38 6.88
N ASN A 127 -54.92 -32.59 7.34
CA ASN A 127 -56.12 -33.32 6.90
C ASN A 127 -56.44 -34.41 7.94
N SER A 128 -57.34 -34.13 8.89
CA SER A 128 -58.75 -34.52 8.88
C SER A 128 -59.02 -35.88 9.56
N SER A 129 -59.70 -35.77 10.72
CA SER A 129 -60.75 -36.64 11.27
C SER A 129 -60.53 -38.16 11.32
N ASP A 130 -60.51 -38.73 12.54
CA ASP A 130 -61.65 -39.57 12.94
C ASP A 130 -61.78 -39.68 14.47
N GLU A 131 -63.03 -39.65 14.92
CA GLU A 131 -63.45 -39.92 16.29
C GLU A 131 -63.06 -41.35 16.70
N THR A 132 -62.72 -41.56 17.97
CA THR A 132 -63.54 -42.42 18.85
C THR A 132 -63.03 -42.37 20.29
N SER A 133 -64.01 -42.37 21.17
CA SER A 133 -63.97 -42.26 22.61
C SER A 133 -63.34 -43.46 23.33
N SER A 134 -63.06 -43.20 24.61
CA SER A 134 -63.20 -44.11 25.77
C SER A 134 -61.94 -44.82 26.30
N GLU A 135 -61.55 -44.35 27.49
CA GLU A 135 -61.39 -45.12 28.74
C GLU A 135 -60.93 -46.58 28.61
N ASN A 136 -59.77 -46.91 29.18
CA ASN A 136 -59.77 -47.62 30.46
C ASN A 136 -58.39 -47.63 31.16
N SER A 137 -58.47 -47.51 32.49
CA SER A 137 -57.59 -47.93 33.60
C SER A 137 -56.23 -48.59 33.31
#